data_AF-A0A930IPI5-F1
#
_entry.id   AF-A0A930IPI5-F1
#
_cell.length_a   1.000
_cell.length_b   1.000
_cell.length_c   1.000
_cell.angle_alpha   90.00
_cell.angle_beta   90.00
_cell.angle_gamma   90.00
#
_symmetry.space_group_name_H-M   'P 1'
#
loop_
_entity.id
_entity.type
_entity.pdbx_description
1 polymer ?
#
loop_
_entity_poly.entity_id
_entity_poly.type
_entity_poly.pdbx_seq_one_letter_code
_entity_poly.pdbx_strand_id
1 'polypeptide(L)'
;MTIKEAILISLKDFPKGAIAKEVYQNIIDKGIFKFNIKAKTPDATVSACLVTMAKKKDTRIGRFKNEKNVYCYYLSEYSKNIGNSVSSQTQRSTISDVTFHERDLHPLLCCFLQHQGIMAKTIFHEKSKKDDEHQKWIHPDIIGAKFVEQTNTISNSLFKAISKKDSLRLYSYELKRKIDNDYELKKCFFQAVSNSSWANNGYLVAFEINEDLKDELARLNHSFGIGFILLKANPYESQIWLEAKDRQIDFKTVSKLCEINPNFKDFIKSVEAALTADEKHFTASKAALENICDKFPKSDGEIQKHCIDKHIPTNEEEFTEEI
;
A
#
# COMPACT_ATOMS: atom_id res chain seq x y z
N MET A 1 13.87 -0.44 -17.71
CA MET A 1 12.51 0.10 -17.86
C MET A 1 11.65 -1.01 -18.40
N THR A 2 10.57 -1.36 -17.73
CA THR A 2 9.67 -2.44 -18.16
C THR A 2 8.59 -1.91 -19.12
N ILE A 3 7.89 -2.81 -19.81
CA ILE A 3 6.74 -2.43 -20.65
C ILE A 3 5.63 -1.77 -19.80
N LYS A 4 5.41 -2.24 -18.56
CA LYS A 4 4.47 -1.64 -17.61
C LYS A 4 4.83 -0.19 -17.29
N GLU A 5 6.10 0.09 -17.03
CA GLU A 5 6.59 1.46 -16.78
C GLU A 5 6.41 2.36 -18.00
N ALA A 6 6.69 1.86 -19.21
CA ALA A 6 6.49 2.59 -20.45
C ALA A 6 5.00 2.95 -20.68
N ILE A 7 4.10 2.04 -20.35
CA ILE A 7 2.64 2.27 -20.40
C ILE A 7 2.24 3.37 -19.42
N LEU A 8 2.69 3.30 -18.16
CA LEU A 8 2.35 4.31 -17.15
C LEU A 8 2.87 5.70 -17.54
N ILE A 9 4.07 5.79 -18.12
CA ILE A 9 4.62 7.05 -18.63
C ILE A 9 3.78 7.57 -19.80
N SER A 10 3.43 6.69 -20.76
CA SER A 10 2.61 7.05 -21.93
C SER A 10 1.21 7.55 -21.53
N LEU A 11 0.57 6.93 -20.54
CA LEU A 11 -0.76 7.32 -20.07
C LEU A 11 -0.81 8.71 -19.41
N LYS A 12 0.32 9.29 -19.00
CA LYS A 12 0.36 10.69 -18.50
C LYS A 12 -0.07 11.70 -19.56
N ASP A 13 0.11 11.37 -20.84
CA ASP A 13 -0.28 12.23 -21.95
C ASP A 13 -1.79 12.16 -22.27
N PHE A 14 -2.51 11.23 -21.65
CA PHE A 14 -3.91 10.94 -21.94
C PHE A 14 -4.81 11.11 -20.70
N PRO A 15 -5.06 12.35 -20.24
CA PRO A 15 -5.85 12.62 -19.02
C PRO A 15 -7.34 12.22 -19.14
N LYS A 16 -7.84 11.97 -20.36
CA LYS A 16 -9.20 11.47 -20.63
C LYS A 16 -9.23 9.96 -20.92
N GLY A 17 -8.09 9.29 -20.78
CA GLY A 17 -7.88 7.91 -21.18
C GLY A 17 -7.63 7.72 -22.68
N ALA A 18 -7.04 6.58 -23.02
CA ALA A 18 -6.64 6.21 -24.37
C ALA A 18 -6.93 4.74 -24.64
N ILE A 19 -7.14 4.39 -25.92
CA ILE A 19 -7.19 2.98 -26.33
C ILE A 19 -5.77 2.38 -26.39
N ALA A 20 -5.65 1.06 -26.25
CA ALA A 20 -4.33 0.39 -26.22
C ALA A 20 -3.44 0.73 -27.42
N LYS A 21 -4.03 0.94 -28.60
CA LYS A 21 -3.31 1.33 -29.82
C LYS A 21 -2.69 2.73 -29.73
N GLU A 22 -3.39 3.69 -29.13
CA GLU A 22 -2.89 5.05 -28.92
C GLU A 22 -1.74 5.06 -27.90
N VAL A 23 -1.87 4.27 -26.84
CA VAL A 23 -0.80 4.11 -25.83
C VAL A 23 0.46 3.55 -26.46
N TYR A 24 0.34 2.50 -27.30
CA TYR A 24 1.45 1.92 -28.05
C TYR A 24 2.11 2.92 -29.01
N GLN A 25 1.30 3.63 -29.81
CA GLN A 25 1.82 4.61 -30.76
C GLN A 25 2.59 5.73 -30.05
N ASN A 26 2.07 6.23 -28.92
CA ASN A 26 2.74 7.26 -28.13
C ASN A 26 4.07 6.76 -27.51
N ILE A 27 4.16 5.48 -27.11
CA ILE A 27 5.43 4.89 -26.64
C ILE A 27 6.50 4.94 -27.73
N ILE A 28 6.13 4.67 -28.99
CA ILE A 28 7.04 4.70 -30.13
C ILE A 28 7.40 6.12 -30.52
N ASP A 29 6.39 6.98 -30.70
CA ASP A 29 6.57 8.36 -31.18
C ASP A 29 7.47 9.18 -30.25
N LYS A 30 7.35 8.95 -28.94
CA LYS A 30 8.18 9.61 -27.93
C LYS A 30 9.47 8.86 -27.61
N GLY A 31 9.70 7.69 -28.21
CA GLY A 31 10.85 6.84 -27.93
C GLY A 31 10.96 6.42 -26.45
N ILE A 32 9.83 6.30 -25.76
CA ILE A 32 9.77 5.95 -24.31
C ILE A 32 10.37 4.56 -24.10
N PHE A 33 10.08 3.61 -24.97
CA PHE A 33 10.60 2.25 -24.89
C PHE A 33 10.93 1.69 -26.27
N LYS A 34 12.06 1.00 -26.37
CA LYS A 34 12.49 0.36 -27.62
C LYS A 34 12.14 -1.12 -27.55
N PHE A 35 11.14 -1.52 -28.32
CA PHE A 35 10.80 -2.93 -28.50
C PHE A 35 11.89 -3.66 -29.30
N ASN A 36 12.07 -4.95 -29.02
CA ASN A 36 13.01 -5.80 -29.76
C ASN A 36 12.60 -5.86 -31.24
N ILE A 37 13.57 -5.67 -32.14
CA ILE A 37 13.37 -5.70 -33.61
C ILE A 37 12.82 -7.07 -34.07
N LYS A 38 13.04 -8.13 -33.27
CA LYS A 38 12.53 -9.49 -33.54
C LYS A 38 11.11 -9.75 -33.03
N ALA A 39 10.52 -8.83 -32.25
CA ALA A 39 9.18 -9.02 -31.69
C ALA A 39 8.12 -8.93 -32.80
N LYS A 40 7.30 -9.97 -32.94
CA LYS A 40 6.33 -10.10 -34.04
C LYS A 40 5.14 -9.15 -33.93
N THR A 41 4.65 -8.86 -32.71
CA THR A 41 3.46 -8.04 -32.45
C THR A 41 3.58 -7.21 -31.17
N PRO A 42 4.43 -6.16 -31.14
CA PRO A 42 4.65 -5.35 -29.94
C PRO A 42 3.41 -4.60 -29.45
N ASP A 43 2.50 -4.24 -30.36
CA ASP A 43 1.22 -3.61 -30.07
C ASP A 43 0.28 -4.53 -29.27
N ALA A 44 0.23 -5.81 -29.65
CA ALA A 44 -0.53 -6.84 -28.93
C ALA A 44 0.03 -7.06 -27.52
N THR A 45 1.36 -7.00 -27.35
CA THR A 45 2.01 -7.11 -26.03
C THR A 45 1.62 -5.95 -25.11
N VAL A 46 1.62 -4.71 -25.61
CA VAL A 46 1.14 -3.55 -24.84
C VAL A 46 -0.32 -3.68 -24.47
N SER A 47 -1.17 -4.12 -25.41
CA SER A 47 -2.59 -4.36 -25.15
C SER A 47 -2.82 -5.45 -24.10
N ALA A 48 -2.11 -6.58 -24.19
CA ALA A 48 -2.18 -7.66 -23.23
C ALA A 48 -1.75 -7.19 -21.83
N CYS A 49 -0.67 -6.41 -21.75
CA CYS A 49 -0.19 -5.84 -20.50
C CYS A 49 -1.23 -4.93 -19.84
N LEU A 50 -1.86 -4.03 -20.59
CA LEU A 50 -2.96 -3.17 -20.12
C LEU A 50 -4.17 -3.98 -19.61
N VAL A 51 -4.57 -5.02 -20.36
CA VAL A 51 -5.65 -5.92 -19.94
C VAL A 51 -5.30 -6.64 -18.65
N THR A 52 -4.07 -7.16 -18.53
CA THR A 52 -3.59 -7.87 -17.33
C THR A 52 -3.54 -6.94 -16.12
N MET A 53 -2.97 -5.74 -16.25
CA MET A 53 -2.95 -4.74 -15.18
C MET A 53 -4.37 -4.41 -14.69
N ALA A 54 -5.33 -4.25 -15.61
CA ALA A 54 -6.72 -3.98 -15.25
C ALA A 54 -7.42 -5.20 -14.62
N LYS A 55 -7.15 -6.43 -15.10
CA LYS A 55 -7.70 -7.67 -14.53
C LYS A 55 -7.17 -7.92 -13.12
N LYS A 56 -5.88 -7.67 -12.88
CA LYS A 56 -5.22 -7.81 -11.57
C LYS A 56 -5.57 -6.69 -10.58
N LYS A 57 -6.38 -5.72 -11.01
CA LYS A 57 -6.77 -4.54 -10.21
C LYS A 57 -5.56 -3.71 -9.76
N ASP A 58 -4.60 -3.50 -10.64
CA ASP A 58 -3.49 -2.58 -10.39
C ASP A 58 -4.04 -1.18 -10.09
N THR A 59 -3.81 -0.70 -8.87
CA THR A 59 -4.37 0.56 -8.36
C THR A 59 -3.91 1.79 -9.13
N ARG A 60 -2.86 1.70 -9.95
CA ARG A 60 -2.31 2.82 -10.74
C ARG A 60 -3.09 3.10 -12.00
N ILE A 61 -3.88 2.15 -12.50
CA ILE A 61 -4.66 2.31 -13.72
C ILE A 61 -6.15 2.04 -13.51
N GLY A 62 -6.98 2.72 -14.30
CA GLY A 62 -8.39 2.42 -14.45
C GLY A 62 -8.73 2.06 -15.89
N ARG A 63 -9.92 1.48 -16.09
CA ARG A 63 -10.51 1.28 -17.42
C ARG A 63 -11.97 1.67 -17.44
N PHE A 64 -12.43 2.18 -18.57
CA PHE A 64 -13.85 2.42 -18.86
C PHE A 64 -14.13 2.05 -20.32
N LYS A 65 -15.41 2.03 -20.71
CA LYS A 65 -15.80 1.84 -22.10
C LYS A 65 -16.23 3.17 -22.70
N ASN A 66 -15.71 3.51 -23.87
CA ASN A 66 -16.15 4.69 -24.61
C ASN A 66 -17.50 4.46 -25.30
N GLU A 67 -18.02 5.50 -25.98
CA GLU A 67 -19.29 5.46 -26.73
C GLU A 67 -19.33 4.36 -27.81
N LYS A 68 -18.17 3.89 -28.28
CA LYS A 68 -18.01 2.82 -29.26
C LYS A 68 -17.83 1.44 -28.62
N ASN A 69 -18.07 1.31 -27.31
CA ASN A 69 -17.93 0.06 -26.54
C ASN A 69 -16.50 -0.50 -26.52
N VAL A 70 -15.49 0.34 -26.77
CA VAL A 70 -14.06 -0.02 -26.72
C VAL A 70 -13.49 0.35 -25.36
N TYR A 71 -12.64 -0.52 -24.79
CA TYR A 71 -11.95 -0.25 -23.54
C TYR A 71 -10.89 0.84 -23.69
N CYS A 72 -11.03 1.89 -22.90
CA CYS A 72 -10.05 2.96 -22.73
C CYS A 72 -9.42 2.82 -21.34
N TYR A 73 -8.11 3.09 -21.27
CA TYR A 73 -7.30 2.99 -20.06
C TYR A 73 -6.81 4.37 -19.65
N TYR A 74 -6.70 4.62 -18.36
CA TYR A 74 -6.26 5.90 -17.81
C TYR A 74 -5.46 5.67 -16.51
N LEU A 75 -4.63 6.64 -16.11
CA LEU A 75 -4.00 6.60 -14.79
C LEU A 75 -5.03 6.94 -13.72
N SER A 76 -5.01 6.20 -12.61
CA SER A 76 -5.96 6.39 -11.50
C SER A 76 -5.92 7.80 -10.90
N GLU A 77 -4.84 8.56 -11.08
CA GLU A 77 -4.77 9.98 -10.73
C GLU A 77 -5.82 10.85 -11.46
N TYR A 78 -6.27 10.41 -12.65
CA TYR A 78 -7.32 11.06 -13.44
C TYR A 78 -8.73 10.51 -13.17
N SER A 79 -8.89 9.60 -12.20
CA SER A 79 -10.17 8.96 -11.86
C SER A 79 -11.29 9.94 -11.49
N LYS A 80 -10.97 11.14 -10.99
CA LYS A 80 -11.96 12.18 -10.67
C LYS A 80 -12.72 12.70 -11.90
N ASN A 81 -12.22 12.47 -13.11
CA ASN A 81 -12.84 12.94 -14.36
C ASN A 81 -13.74 11.89 -15.02
N ILE A 82 -13.83 10.66 -14.49
CA ILE A 82 -14.47 9.54 -15.19
C ILE A 82 -15.27 8.70 -14.18
N GLY A 83 -16.60 8.71 -14.33
CA GLY A 83 -17.54 7.99 -13.47
C GLY A 83 -17.35 6.46 -13.54
N ASN A 84 -17.35 5.82 -12.36
CA ASN A 84 -17.00 4.42 -12.13
C ASN A 84 -18.00 3.37 -12.66
N SER A 85 -17.50 2.18 -13.05
CA SER A 85 -18.23 0.90 -12.96
C SER A 85 -17.33 -0.37 -12.98
N VAL A 86 -17.24 -1.02 -11.82
CA VAL A 86 -17.19 -2.47 -11.42
C VAL A 86 -16.75 -3.61 -12.39
N SER A 87 -15.88 -4.53 -11.91
CA SER A 87 -16.16 -5.98 -11.63
C SER A 87 -14.90 -6.86 -11.56
N SER A 88 -14.96 -7.90 -10.71
CA SER A 88 -13.83 -8.70 -10.20
C SER A 88 -13.96 -10.19 -10.52
N GLN A 89 -12.83 -10.85 -10.81
CA GLN A 89 -12.62 -12.30 -10.59
C GLN A 89 -11.16 -12.52 -10.15
N THR A 90 -10.97 -13.30 -9.09
CA THR A 90 -9.67 -13.65 -8.49
C THR A 90 -9.40 -15.12 -8.81
N GLN A 91 -8.19 -15.45 -9.27
CA GLN A 91 -7.72 -16.84 -9.34
C GLN A 91 -6.84 -17.14 -8.13
N ARG A 92 -7.11 -18.28 -7.47
CA ARG A 92 -6.26 -18.90 -6.45
C ARG A 92 -5.05 -19.56 -7.13
N SER A 93 -3.86 -19.31 -6.60
CA SER A 93 -2.67 -20.12 -6.85
C SER A 93 -2.28 -20.86 -5.58
N THR A 94 -1.98 -22.15 -5.74
CA THR A 94 -1.56 -23.09 -4.70
C THR A 94 -0.06 -23.00 -4.43
N ILE A 95 0.30 -23.23 -3.17
CA ILE A 95 1.57 -22.92 -2.51
C ILE A 95 2.68 -23.93 -2.85
N SER A 96 3.91 -23.43 -3.06
CA SER A 96 5.16 -24.17 -2.82
C SER A 96 5.79 -23.68 -1.51
N ASP A 97 6.44 -24.57 -0.74
CA ASP A 97 7.11 -24.25 0.53
C ASP A 97 8.05 -23.03 0.39
N VAL A 98 7.80 -21.98 1.18
CA VAL A 98 8.55 -20.71 1.08
C VAL A 98 9.40 -20.40 2.31
N THR A 99 10.60 -19.89 2.04
CA THR A 99 11.73 -19.66 2.96
C THR A 99 11.89 -18.21 3.45
N PHE A 100 11.03 -17.27 3.04
CA PHE A 100 11.18 -15.85 3.40
C PHE A 100 10.59 -15.51 4.79
N HIS A 101 11.13 -14.45 5.41
CA HIS A 101 10.72 -13.99 6.73
C HIS A 101 9.63 -12.92 6.62
N GLU A 102 8.79 -12.78 7.65
CA GLU A 102 7.77 -11.72 7.72
C GLU A 102 8.36 -10.32 7.52
N ARG A 103 9.57 -10.09 8.03
CA ARG A 103 10.29 -8.81 7.87
C ARG A 103 10.58 -8.46 6.41
N ASP A 104 10.73 -9.45 5.53
CA ASP A 104 11.00 -9.21 4.11
C ASP A 104 9.78 -8.62 3.38
N LEU A 105 8.58 -8.69 3.97
CA LEU A 105 7.35 -8.08 3.45
C LEU A 105 7.20 -6.59 3.82
N HIS A 106 7.95 -6.08 4.80
CA HIS A 106 7.82 -4.70 5.28
C HIS A 106 8.02 -3.67 4.17
N PRO A 107 9.04 -3.77 3.29
CA PRO A 107 9.21 -2.83 2.18
C PRO A 107 8.02 -2.82 1.20
N LEU A 108 7.40 -3.99 0.97
CA LEU A 108 6.23 -4.11 0.10
C LEU A 108 5.01 -3.41 0.73
N LEU A 109 4.77 -3.63 2.03
CA LEU A 109 3.71 -2.93 2.74
C LEU A 109 3.97 -1.41 2.77
N CYS A 110 5.19 -0.96 3.03
CA CYS A 110 5.54 0.46 3.00
C CYS A 110 5.30 1.10 1.61
N CYS A 111 5.59 0.37 0.53
CA CYS A 111 5.28 0.81 -0.83
C CYS A 111 3.76 1.03 -1.03
N PHE A 112 2.95 0.05 -0.61
CA PHE A 112 1.49 0.16 -0.66
C PHE A 112 0.97 1.34 0.18
N LEU A 113 1.47 1.51 1.40
CA LEU A 113 1.06 2.58 2.31
C LEU A 113 1.44 3.97 1.77
N GLN A 114 2.63 4.11 1.17
CA GLN A 114 3.03 5.36 0.54
C GLN A 114 2.08 5.76 -0.58
N HIS A 115 1.64 4.81 -1.41
CA HIS A 115 0.67 5.08 -2.46
C HIS A 115 -0.68 5.58 -1.91
N GLN A 116 -1.04 5.17 -0.68
CA GLN A 116 -2.21 5.68 0.05
C GLN A 116 -1.97 7.02 0.77
N GLY A 117 -0.77 7.61 0.63
CA GLY A 117 -0.35 8.84 1.29
C GLY A 117 -0.01 8.66 2.77
N ILE A 118 0.32 7.44 3.19
CA ILE A 118 0.66 7.10 4.57
C ILE A 118 2.18 6.94 4.68
N MET A 119 2.81 7.79 5.48
CA MET A 119 4.25 7.69 5.79
C MET A 119 4.46 6.63 6.86
N ALA A 120 5.18 5.56 6.54
CA ALA A 120 5.29 4.37 7.36
C ALA A 120 6.69 4.11 7.92
N LYS A 121 6.76 3.57 9.14
CA LYS A 121 7.99 3.21 9.84
C LYS A 121 7.84 1.86 10.54
N THR A 122 8.77 0.95 10.27
CA THR A 122 8.91 -0.30 11.02
C THR A 122 9.44 -0.04 12.42
N ILE A 123 8.79 -0.64 13.40
CA ILE A 123 9.16 -0.63 14.80
C ILE A 123 9.72 -2.01 15.15
N PHE A 124 11.05 -2.06 15.29
CA PHE A 124 11.73 -3.29 15.66
C PHE A 124 11.68 -3.48 17.17
N HIS A 125 11.04 -4.58 17.61
CA HIS A 125 11.01 -4.97 19.03
C HIS A 125 12.42 -5.12 19.62
N GLU A 126 13.41 -5.54 18.82
CA GLU A 126 14.81 -5.75 19.22
C GLU A 126 15.49 -4.45 19.72
N LYS A 127 14.98 -3.29 19.31
CA LYS A 127 15.51 -1.98 19.73
C LYS A 127 14.85 -1.45 21.01
N SER A 128 13.89 -2.19 21.57
CA SER A 128 13.22 -1.82 22.81
C SER A 128 14.16 -2.05 24.01
N LYS A 129 14.10 -1.14 25.00
CA LYS A 129 14.92 -1.25 26.21
C LYS A 129 14.28 -2.27 27.17
N LYS A 130 14.97 -3.40 27.35
CA LYS A 130 14.74 -4.53 28.28
C LYS A 130 13.94 -5.72 27.73
N ASP A 131 14.52 -6.89 27.99
CA ASP A 131 14.00 -8.24 27.74
C ASP A 131 13.01 -8.64 28.85
N ASP A 132 11.95 -7.85 29.04
CA ASP A 132 10.85 -8.28 29.91
C ASP A 132 9.89 -9.14 29.10
N GLU A 133 9.69 -10.38 29.52
CA GLU A 133 8.83 -11.37 28.87
C GLU A 133 7.38 -10.86 28.66
N HIS A 134 6.97 -9.89 29.50
CA HIS A 134 5.68 -9.18 29.45
C HIS A 134 5.56 -8.11 28.35
N GLN A 135 6.64 -7.77 27.64
CA GLN A 135 6.66 -6.77 26.55
C GLN A 135 6.48 -7.40 25.15
N LYS A 136 6.27 -8.72 25.06
CA LYS A 136 6.04 -9.42 23.78
C LYS A 136 4.75 -8.95 23.04
N TRP A 137 3.81 -8.30 23.73
CA TRP A 137 2.46 -7.96 23.23
C TRP A 137 2.14 -6.46 23.22
N ILE A 138 3.15 -5.61 23.09
CA ILE A 138 2.94 -4.16 23.06
C ILE A 138 3.49 -3.47 21.83
N HIS A 139 4.20 -4.17 20.94
CA HIS A 139 4.86 -3.55 19.80
C HIS A 139 4.12 -3.83 18.51
N PRO A 140 3.59 -2.80 17.82
CA PRO A 140 3.17 -2.98 16.44
C PRO A 140 4.40 -3.18 15.55
N ASP A 141 4.22 -3.90 14.44
CA ASP A 141 5.31 -4.12 13.48
C ASP A 141 5.64 -2.85 12.70
N ILE A 142 4.61 -2.16 12.21
CA ILE A 142 4.72 -0.93 11.43
C ILE A 142 3.72 0.09 11.95
N ILE A 143 4.15 1.35 12.03
CA ILE A 143 3.30 2.49 12.33
C ILE A 143 3.25 3.44 11.14
N GLY A 144 2.17 4.20 11.00
CA GLY A 144 2.01 5.15 9.91
C GLY A 144 1.33 6.44 10.32
N ALA A 145 1.59 7.50 9.56
CA ALA A 145 0.94 8.80 9.73
C ALA A 145 0.43 9.31 8.39
N LYS A 146 -0.83 9.78 8.37
CA LYS A 146 -1.44 10.44 7.22
C LYS A 146 -1.91 11.84 7.62
N PHE A 147 -1.43 12.83 6.89
CA PHE A 147 -1.92 14.19 7.00
C PHE A 147 -3.06 14.39 6.01
N VAL A 148 -4.22 14.78 6.51
CA VAL A 148 -5.38 15.09 5.67
C VAL A 148 -5.19 16.51 5.14
N GLU A 149 -5.04 16.63 3.82
CA GLU A 149 -4.84 17.91 3.14
C GLU A 149 -5.96 18.15 2.13
N GLN A 150 -6.54 19.35 2.16
CA GLN A 150 -7.49 19.78 1.16
C GLN A 150 -6.76 20.25 -0.11
N THR A 151 -7.39 20.03 -1.26
CA THR A 151 -6.82 20.42 -2.57
C THR A 151 -6.67 21.93 -2.73
N ASN A 152 -7.58 22.71 -2.15
CA ASN A 152 -7.53 24.16 -2.15
C ASN A 152 -6.76 24.66 -0.92
N THR A 153 -5.69 25.41 -1.15
CA THR A 153 -4.77 25.92 -0.13
C THR A 153 -5.47 26.73 0.96
N ILE A 154 -6.35 27.66 0.60
CA ILE A 154 -7.07 28.53 1.55
C ILE A 154 -8.01 27.70 2.43
N SER A 155 -8.76 26.77 1.82
CA SER A 155 -9.64 25.86 2.57
C SER A 155 -8.85 24.92 3.49
N ASN A 156 -7.64 24.53 3.07
CA ASN A 156 -6.74 23.69 3.85
C ASN A 156 -6.23 24.44 5.09
N SER A 157 -5.85 25.71 4.95
CA SER A 157 -5.46 26.58 6.07
C SER A 157 -6.57 26.66 7.13
N LEU A 158 -7.80 26.91 6.68
CA LEU A 158 -8.97 26.98 7.55
C LEU A 158 -9.29 25.62 8.20
N PHE A 159 -9.25 24.53 7.44
CA PHE A 159 -9.45 23.17 7.96
C PHE A 159 -8.41 22.80 9.01
N LYS A 160 -7.12 23.08 8.76
CA LYS A 160 -6.05 22.84 9.73
C LYS A 160 -6.23 23.68 11.00
N ALA A 161 -6.71 24.92 10.88
CA ALA A 161 -6.96 25.79 12.02
C ALA A 161 -8.16 25.33 12.89
N ILE A 162 -9.25 24.87 12.27
CA ILE A 162 -10.49 24.49 12.98
C ILE A 162 -10.44 23.02 13.42
N SER A 163 -9.90 22.14 12.58
CA SER A 163 -9.97 20.69 12.72
C SER A 163 -8.58 20.06 12.84
N LYS A 164 -7.71 20.66 13.67
CA LYS A 164 -6.34 20.16 13.91
C LYS A 164 -6.30 18.71 14.39
N LYS A 165 -7.36 18.25 15.06
CA LYS A 165 -7.52 16.86 15.49
C LYS A 165 -7.81 15.91 14.31
N ASP A 166 -8.52 16.38 13.29
CA ASP A 166 -8.90 15.59 12.12
C ASP A 166 -7.88 15.67 10.99
N SER A 167 -6.92 16.60 11.08
CA SER A 167 -5.85 16.76 10.09
C SER A 167 -4.75 15.70 10.15
N LEU A 168 -4.73 14.87 11.20
CA LEU A 168 -3.78 13.77 11.36
C LEU A 168 -4.51 12.47 11.69
N ARG A 169 -4.13 11.39 11.00
CA ARG A 169 -4.53 10.02 11.34
C ARG A 169 -3.28 9.18 11.56
N LEU A 170 -3.25 8.48 12.68
CA LEU A 170 -2.22 7.50 13.02
C LEU A 170 -2.71 6.09 12.72
N TYR A 171 -1.81 5.29 12.18
CA TYR A 171 -2.04 3.92 11.77
C TYR A 171 -1.07 2.99 12.48
N SER A 172 -1.52 1.76 12.71
CA SER A 172 -0.72 0.70 13.30
C SER A 172 -1.03 -0.62 12.59
N TYR A 173 0.00 -1.35 12.21
CA TYR A 173 -0.08 -2.55 11.39
C TYR A 173 0.63 -3.70 12.08
N GLU A 174 -0.06 -4.83 12.15
CA GLU A 174 0.49 -6.14 12.52
C GLU A 174 0.56 -6.98 11.25
N LEU A 175 1.76 -7.42 10.87
CA LEU A 175 2.00 -8.14 9.61
C LEU A 175 2.18 -9.63 9.88
N LYS A 176 1.56 -10.45 9.03
CA LYS A 176 1.68 -11.90 9.05
C LYS A 176 1.98 -12.43 7.67
N ARG A 177 2.82 -13.46 7.61
CA ARG A 177 3.11 -14.12 6.33
C ARG A 177 1.89 -14.90 5.83
N LYS A 178 1.31 -15.72 6.69
CA LYS A 178 0.26 -16.67 6.31
C LYS A 178 -0.74 -16.85 7.44
N ILE A 179 -2.02 -17.01 7.08
CA ILE A 179 -3.13 -17.33 7.98
C ILE A 179 -3.98 -18.42 7.33
N ASP A 180 -3.87 -19.66 7.81
CA ASP A 180 -4.49 -20.81 7.14
C ASP A 180 -5.81 -21.27 7.75
N ASN A 181 -5.95 -21.11 9.07
CA ASN A 181 -7.06 -21.66 9.83
C ASN A 181 -7.63 -20.65 10.84
N ASP A 182 -8.81 -20.95 11.36
CA ASP A 182 -9.55 -20.11 12.32
C ASP A 182 -8.75 -19.82 13.61
N TYR A 183 -8.00 -20.81 14.11
CA TYR A 183 -7.19 -20.65 15.32
C TYR A 183 -6.05 -19.64 15.11
N GLU A 184 -5.30 -19.77 14.01
CA GLU A 184 -4.27 -18.82 13.63
C GLU A 184 -4.82 -17.43 13.37
N LEU A 185 -5.97 -17.34 12.70
CA LEU A 185 -6.66 -16.07 12.46
C LEU A 185 -6.96 -15.39 13.79
N LYS A 186 -7.62 -16.07 14.73
CA LYS A 186 -7.96 -15.50 16.04
C LYS A 186 -6.71 -15.07 16.80
N LYS A 187 -5.67 -15.92 16.82
CA LYS A 187 -4.39 -15.59 17.48
C LYS A 187 -3.77 -14.31 16.91
N CYS A 188 -3.62 -14.23 15.59
CA CYS A 188 -3.04 -13.07 14.92
C CYS A 188 -3.92 -11.83 15.05
N PHE A 189 -5.24 -12.00 14.98
CA PHE A 189 -6.19 -10.92 15.12
C PHE A 189 -6.16 -10.33 16.53
N PHE A 190 -6.15 -11.15 17.58
CA PHE A 190 -6.04 -10.65 18.95
C PHE A 190 -4.66 -10.05 19.26
N GLN A 191 -3.60 -10.53 18.60
CA GLN A 191 -2.30 -9.86 18.61
C GLN A 191 -2.41 -8.44 18.03
N ALA A 192 -3.06 -8.28 16.87
CA ALA A 192 -3.31 -6.97 16.26
C ALA A 192 -4.19 -6.07 17.14
N VAL A 193 -5.21 -6.64 17.81
CA VAL A 193 -6.02 -5.90 18.79
C VAL A 193 -5.14 -5.37 19.93
N SER A 194 -4.26 -6.20 20.49
CA SER A 194 -3.35 -5.80 21.57
C SER A 194 -2.36 -4.72 21.12
N ASN A 195 -1.71 -4.92 19.97
CA ASN A 195 -0.59 -4.11 19.51
C ASN A 195 -1.02 -2.82 18.78
N SER A 196 -2.22 -2.80 18.18
CA SER A 196 -2.61 -1.74 17.23
C SER A 196 -3.88 -0.97 17.60
N SER A 197 -4.58 -1.32 18.68
CA SER A 197 -5.80 -0.61 19.10
C SER A 197 -5.56 0.81 19.63
N TRP A 198 -4.31 1.20 19.87
CA TRP A 198 -3.95 2.54 20.35
C TRP A 198 -4.03 3.62 19.27
N ALA A 199 -3.96 3.26 17.99
CA ALA A 199 -3.96 4.17 16.85
C ALA A 199 -5.39 4.49 16.37
N ASN A 200 -5.54 5.48 15.49
CA ASN A 200 -6.85 5.77 14.89
C ASN A 200 -7.36 4.59 14.07
N ASN A 201 -6.47 3.95 13.32
CA ASN A 201 -6.78 2.78 12.50
C ASN A 201 -5.72 1.69 12.71
N GLY A 202 -6.15 0.58 13.32
CA GLY A 202 -5.34 -0.63 13.47
C GLY A 202 -5.67 -1.66 12.38
N TYR A 203 -4.65 -2.28 11.80
CA TYR A 203 -4.80 -3.27 10.72
C TYR A 203 -4.03 -4.56 11.01
N LEU A 204 -4.66 -5.69 10.73
CA LEU A 204 -3.98 -6.95 10.49
C LEU A 204 -3.68 -7.06 8.98
N VAL A 205 -2.45 -7.36 8.63
CA VAL A 205 -2.01 -7.51 7.25
C VAL A 205 -1.53 -8.93 7.05
N ALA A 206 -1.99 -9.59 5.98
CA ALA A 206 -1.47 -10.91 5.62
C ALA A 206 -1.07 -10.97 4.15
N PHE A 207 0.02 -11.68 3.84
CA PHE A 207 0.42 -11.96 2.47
C PHE A 207 -0.37 -13.13 1.87
N GLU A 208 -0.55 -14.19 2.66
CA GLU A 208 -1.39 -15.35 2.34
C GLU A 208 -2.50 -15.50 3.39
N ILE A 209 -3.73 -15.71 2.94
CA ILE A 209 -4.87 -16.02 3.80
C ILE A 209 -5.81 -16.98 3.10
N ASN A 210 -6.34 -17.95 3.84
CA ASN A 210 -7.46 -18.76 3.38
C ASN A 210 -8.72 -17.89 3.25
N GLU A 211 -9.21 -17.71 2.02
CA GLU A 211 -10.39 -16.87 1.74
C GLU A 211 -11.67 -17.38 2.41
N ASP A 212 -11.73 -18.65 2.80
CA ASP A 212 -12.87 -19.23 3.51
C ASP A 212 -13.02 -18.62 4.92
N LEU A 213 -11.95 -17.98 5.44
CA LEU A 213 -11.95 -17.26 6.72
C LEU A 213 -12.53 -15.84 6.62
N LYS A 214 -12.98 -15.40 5.44
CA LYS A 214 -13.43 -14.01 5.22
C LYS A 214 -14.62 -13.62 6.09
N ASP A 215 -15.57 -14.54 6.30
CA ASP A 215 -16.74 -14.29 7.15
C ASP A 215 -16.37 -14.19 8.63
N GLU A 216 -15.45 -15.04 9.09
CA GLU A 216 -14.88 -14.99 10.45
C GLU A 216 -14.15 -13.67 10.69
N LEU A 217 -13.30 -13.28 9.75
CA LEU A 217 -12.56 -12.03 9.78
C LEU A 217 -13.51 -10.82 9.77
N ALA A 218 -14.58 -10.84 8.97
CA ALA A 218 -15.61 -9.79 8.96
C ALA A 218 -16.32 -9.67 10.31
N ARG A 219 -16.62 -10.81 10.96
CA ARG A 219 -17.20 -10.81 12.31
C ARG A 219 -16.24 -10.21 13.34
N LEU A 220 -14.96 -10.60 13.31
CA LEU A 220 -13.93 -10.06 14.21
C LEU A 220 -13.71 -8.56 13.98
N ASN A 221 -13.66 -8.09 12.73
CA ASN A 221 -13.61 -6.66 12.39
C ASN A 221 -14.82 -5.91 12.95
N HIS A 222 -16.03 -6.44 12.80
CA HIS A 222 -17.23 -5.80 13.34
C HIS A 222 -17.19 -5.67 14.87
N SER A 223 -16.75 -6.74 15.56
CA SER A 223 -16.69 -6.76 17.03
C SER A 223 -15.56 -5.92 17.61
N PHE A 224 -14.38 -5.96 17.00
CA PHE A 224 -13.13 -5.42 17.59
C PHE A 224 -12.47 -4.32 16.76
N GLY A 225 -13.02 -3.95 15.61
CA GLY A 225 -12.63 -2.76 14.83
C GLY A 225 -11.25 -2.77 14.17
N ILE A 226 -10.51 -3.87 14.19
CA ILE A 226 -9.25 -4.01 13.44
C ILE A 226 -9.56 -4.30 11.97
N GLY A 227 -9.02 -3.49 11.07
CA GLY A 227 -9.14 -3.68 9.62
C GLY A 227 -8.27 -4.81 9.10
N PHE A 228 -8.46 -5.18 7.84
CA PHE A 228 -7.65 -6.22 7.19
C PHE A 228 -7.17 -5.81 5.80
N ILE A 229 -5.88 -6.04 5.55
CA ILE A 229 -5.23 -5.79 4.26
C ILE A 229 -4.65 -7.11 3.74
N LEU A 230 -5.03 -7.47 2.51
CA LEU A 230 -4.35 -8.51 1.75
C LEU A 230 -3.18 -7.89 0.99
N LEU A 231 -1.97 -8.20 1.43
CA LEU A 231 -0.74 -7.81 0.76
C LEU A 231 -0.43 -8.78 -0.39
N LYS A 232 0.06 -8.24 -1.50
CA LYS A 232 0.53 -9.00 -2.67
C LYS A 232 1.99 -8.67 -2.96
N ALA A 233 2.66 -9.55 -3.70
CA ALA A 233 4.05 -9.37 -4.09
C ALA A 233 4.23 -8.08 -4.89
N ASN A 234 3.27 -7.79 -5.76
CA ASN A 234 3.06 -6.46 -6.30
C ASN A 234 2.22 -5.60 -5.32
N PRO A 235 2.81 -4.58 -4.65
CA PRO A 235 2.09 -3.72 -3.72
C PRO A 235 0.89 -3.01 -4.36
N TYR A 236 0.94 -2.73 -5.66
CA TYR A 236 -0.13 -2.05 -6.39
C TYR A 236 -1.38 -2.92 -6.60
N GLU A 237 -1.28 -4.24 -6.41
CA GLU A 237 -2.38 -5.21 -6.47
C GLU A 237 -2.94 -5.55 -5.07
N SER A 238 -2.32 -5.01 -4.02
CA SER A 238 -2.75 -5.21 -2.64
C SER A 238 -4.06 -4.48 -2.36
N GLN A 239 -4.89 -5.05 -1.47
CA GLN A 239 -6.26 -4.61 -1.26
C GLN A 239 -6.61 -4.53 0.22
N ILE A 240 -7.31 -3.45 0.59
CA ILE A 240 -8.01 -3.36 1.88
C ILE A 240 -9.30 -4.16 1.73
N TRP A 241 -9.42 -5.29 2.44
CA TRP A 241 -10.65 -6.08 2.43
C TRP A 241 -11.67 -5.54 3.41
N LEU A 242 -11.20 -5.07 4.56
CA LEU A 242 -12.03 -4.55 5.64
C LEU A 242 -11.39 -3.29 6.18
N GLU A 243 -12.13 -2.18 6.18
CA GLU A 243 -11.69 -0.93 6.78
C GLU A 243 -11.63 -1.07 8.30
N ALA A 244 -10.63 -0.42 8.91
CA ALA A 244 -10.54 -0.34 10.37
C ALA A 244 -11.62 0.63 10.90
N LYS A 245 -12.18 0.32 12.06
CA LYS A 245 -13.08 1.25 12.75
C LYS A 245 -12.27 2.40 13.31
N ASP A 246 -12.67 3.64 13.01
CA ASP A 246 -12.00 4.84 13.52
C ASP A 246 -12.06 4.92 15.05
N ARG A 247 -10.93 5.29 15.66
CA ARG A 247 -10.75 5.34 17.12
C ARG A 247 -10.03 6.60 17.56
N GLN A 248 -10.18 6.91 18.84
CA GLN A 248 -9.36 7.91 19.51
C GLN A 248 -7.99 7.31 19.86
N ILE A 249 -6.94 8.14 19.79
CA ILE A 249 -5.59 7.71 20.13
C ILE A 249 -5.50 7.44 21.64
N ASP A 250 -5.01 6.26 22.02
CA ASP A 250 -4.72 5.94 23.42
C ASP A 250 -3.33 6.45 23.82
N PHE A 251 -3.29 7.66 24.38
CA PHE A 251 -2.05 8.30 24.81
C PHE A 251 -1.34 7.58 25.96
N LYS A 252 -2.02 6.71 26.73
CA LYS A 252 -1.35 5.89 27.75
C LYS A 252 -0.41 4.89 27.08
N THR A 253 -0.90 4.20 26.05
CA THR A 253 -0.10 3.27 25.26
C THR A 253 0.99 3.98 24.46
N VAL A 254 0.68 5.14 23.84
CA VAL A 254 1.68 5.95 23.14
C VAL A 254 2.83 6.36 24.06
N SER A 255 2.52 6.89 25.25
CA SER A 255 3.54 7.30 26.22
C SER A 255 4.46 6.14 26.60
N LYS A 256 3.87 4.97 26.90
CA LYS A 256 4.63 3.75 27.22
C LYS A 256 5.54 3.33 26.05
N LEU A 257 5.04 3.38 24.81
CA LEU A 257 5.84 3.04 23.63
C LEU A 257 6.99 4.02 23.37
N CYS A 258 6.79 5.32 23.64
CA CYS A 258 7.85 6.32 23.55
C CYS A 258 8.96 6.11 24.59
N GLU A 259 8.66 5.54 25.75
CA GLU A 259 9.67 5.22 26.77
C GLU A 259 10.48 3.97 26.40
N ILE A 260 9.81 2.98 25.81
CA ILE A 260 10.39 1.66 25.55
C ILE A 260 11.15 1.62 24.23
N ASN A 261 10.64 2.24 23.16
CA ASN A 261 11.20 2.13 21.82
C ASN A 261 11.66 3.50 21.25
N PRO A 262 12.97 3.69 20.99
CA PRO A 262 13.49 4.97 20.50
C PRO A 262 13.00 5.30 19.08
N ASN A 263 12.85 4.32 18.19
CA ASN A 263 12.33 4.57 16.84
C ASN A 263 10.88 5.08 16.89
N PHE A 264 10.06 4.49 17.76
CA PHE A 264 8.68 4.93 17.96
C PHE A 264 8.65 6.37 18.49
N LYS A 265 9.48 6.67 19.49
CA LYS A 265 9.61 8.02 20.05
C LYS A 265 10.00 9.05 18.98
N ASP A 266 11.01 8.76 18.16
CA ASP A 266 11.50 9.69 17.14
C ASP A 266 10.48 9.88 16.01
N PHE A 267 9.72 8.84 15.68
CA PHE A 267 8.60 8.94 14.76
C PHE A 267 7.50 9.86 15.29
N ILE A 268 7.03 9.64 16.53
CA ILE A 268 5.98 10.47 17.13
C ILE A 268 6.42 11.93 17.27
N LYS A 269 7.69 12.19 17.64
CA LYS A 269 8.25 13.54 17.66
C LYS A 269 8.21 14.21 16.29
N SER A 270 8.58 13.48 15.23
CA SER A 270 8.58 14.02 13.86
C SER A 270 7.16 14.27 13.35
N VAL A 271 6.20 13.42 13.73
CA VAL A 271 4.78 13.63 13.45
C VAL A 271 4.24 14.86 14.19
N GLU A 272 4.59 15.04 15.46
CA GLU A 272 4.20 16.22 16.24
C GLU A 272 4.76 17.49 15.60
N ALA A 273 6.05 17.52 15.27
CA ALA A 273 6.69 18.64 14.60
C ALA A 273 6.06 18.97 13.24
N ALA A 274 5.60 17.97 12.49
CA ALA A 274 4.88 18.18 11.24
C ALA A 274 3.44 18.67 11.47
N LEU A 275 2.76 18.23 12.52
CA LEU A 275 1.40 18.67 12.86
C LEU A 275 1.37 20.10 13.42
N THR A 276 2.41 20.52 14.14
CA THR A 276 2.50 21.83 14.77
C THR A 276 3.19 22.88 13.91
N ALA A 277 3.86 22.46 12.83
CA ALA A 277 4.47 23.37 11.88
C ALA A 277 3.46 24.30 11.21
N ASP A 278 3.81 25.58 11.13
CA ASP A 278 3.10 26.55 10.29
C ASP A 278 3.19 26.17 8.82
N GLU A 279 2.31 26.71 7.97
CA GLU A 279 2.26 26.37 6.55
C GLU A 279 3.60 26.49 5.81
N LYS A 280 4.41 27.49 6.18
CA LYS A 280 5.75 27.71 5.59
C LYS A 280 6.73 26.57 5.90
N HIS A 281 6.59 25.95 7.06
CA HIS A 281 7.50 24.92 7.57
C HIS A 281 6.92 23.51 7.44
N PHE A 282 5.62 23.38 7.20
CA PHE A 282 4.93 22.09 7.08
C PHE A 282 5.61 21.15 6.07
N THR A 283 5.95 21.65 4.88
CA THR A 283 6.63 20.86 3.84
C THR A 283 8.01 20.38 4.30
N ALA A 284 8.77 21.22 5.01
CA ALA A 284 10.08 20.86 5.52
C ALA A 284 9.98 19.82 6.64
N SER A 285 9.04 19.99 7.58
CA SER A 285 8.79 19.01 8.65
C SER A 285 8.27 17.68 8.10
N LYS A 286 7.40 17.71 7.08
CA LYS A 286 6.93 16.51 6.38
C LYS A 286 8.09 15.78 5.68
N ALA A 287 8.98 16.51 5.00
CA ALA A 287 10.18 15.91 4.40
C ALA A 287 11.12 15.30 5.46
N ALA A 288 11.24 15.94 6.63
CA ALA A 288 12.00 15.38 7.75
C ALA A 288 11.39 14.07 8.27
N LEU A 289 10.06 13.99 8.36
CA LEU A 289 9.34 12.77 8.69
C LEU A 289 9.54 11.68 7.61
N GLU A 290 9.46 12.03 6.32
CA GLU A 290 9.73 11.10 5.22
C GLU A 290 11.16 10.54 5.27
N ASN A 291 12.14 11.35 5.68
CA ASN A 291 13.54 10.91 5.79
C ASN A 291 13.78 9.86 6.88
N ILE A 292 12.98 9.87 7.96
CA ILE A 292 13.09 8.84 8.99
C ILE A 292 12.28 7.58 8.66
N CYS A 293 11.31 7.66 7.74
CA CYS A 293 10.47 6.55 7.32
C CYS A 293 11.28 5.47 6.58
N ASP A 294 10.71 4.27 6.47
CA ASP A 294 11.40 3.17 5.82
C ASP A 294 11.50 3.37 4.31
N LYS A 295 12.63 2.94 3.75
CA LYS A 295 12.81 2.89 2.30
C LYS A 295 12.02 1.72 1.73
N PHE A 296 11.40 1.95 0.58
CA PHE A 296 10.63 0.95 -0.16
C PHE A 296 10.98 1.03 -1.65
N PRO A 297 10.78 -0.08 -2.40
CA PRO A 297 11.00 -0.09 -3.84
C PRO A 297 10.00 0.83 -4.54
N LYS A 298 10.50 1.66 -5.47
CA LYS A 298 9.71 2.70 -6.16
C LYS A 298 9.28 2.29 -7.56
N SER A 299 9.98 1.35 -8.19
CA SER A 299 9.74 0.90 -9.55
C SER A 299 9.33 -0.58 -9.59
N ASP A 300 8.65 -0.99 -10.68
CA ASP A 300 8.24 -2.39 -10.86
C ASP A 300 9.48 -3.30 -10.93
N GLY A 301 10.57 -2.82 -11.52
CA GLY A 301 11.85 -3.53 -11.54
C GLY A 301 12.49 -3.69 -10.15
N GLU A 302 12.43 -2.67 -9.29
CA GLU A 302 12.92 -2.79 -7.91
C GLU A 302 12.07 -3.74 -7.06
N ILE A 303 10.73 -3.72 -7.24
CA ILE A 303 9.81 -4.64 -6.58
C ILE A 303 10.14 -6.07 -6.98
N GLN A 304 10.27 -6.33 -8.29
CA GLN A 304 10.61 -7.65 -8.81
C GLN A 304 11.94 -8.15 -8.25
N LYS A 305 12.97 -7.29 -8.29
CA LYS A 305 14.29 -7.63 -7.75
C LYS A 305 14.21 -7.98 -6.27
N HIS A 306 13.48 -7.20 -5.47
CA HIS A 306 13.29 -7.48 -4.05
C HIS A 306 12.59 -8.83 -3.83
N CYS A 307 11.53 -9.14 -4.58
CA CYS A 307 10.83 -10.42 -4.48
C CYS A 307 11.74 -11.60 -4.84
N ILE A 308 12.56 -11.49 -5.88
CA ILE A 308 13.53 -12.52 -6.28
C ILE A 308 14.60 -12.69 -5.20
N ASP A 309 15.24 -11.60 -4.78
CA ASP A 309 16.32 -11.62 -3.79
C ASP A 309 15.85 -12.23 -2.45
N LYS A 310 14.60 -11.99 -2.09
CA LYS A 310 13.97 -12.46 -0.85
C LYS A 310 13.19 -13.75 -0.99
N HIS A 311 13.13 -14.35 -2.18
CA HIS A 311 12.36 -15.57 -2.44
C HIS A 311 10.88 -15.43 -2.05
N ILE A 312 10.30 -14.24 -2.25
CA ILE A 312 8.88 -13.98 -2.03
C ILE A 312 8.12 -14.55 -3.23
N PRO A 313 7.07 -15.36 -3.04
CA PRO A 313 6.31 -15.95 -4.14
C PRO A 313 5.71 -14.84 -4.99
N THR A 314 5.99 -14.89 -6.28
CA THR A 314 5.32 -14.09 -7.28
C THR A 314 4.52 -15.06 -8.14
N ASN A 315 3.31 -14.69 -8.56
CA ASN A 315 2.62 -15.52 -9.52
C ASN A 315 3.42 -15.45 -10.83
N GLU A 316 3.91 -16.58 -11.36
CA GLU A 316 4.90 -16.65 -12.44
C GLU A 316 4.49 -15.91 -13.75
N GLU A 317 3.22 -15.53 -13.91
CA GLU A 317 2.76 -14.64 -15.00
C GLU A 317 2.99 -13.13 -14.74
N GLU A 318 3.59 -12.74 -13.61
CA GLU A 318 3.83 -11.33 -13.26
C GLU A 318 5.02 -10.71 -14.00
N PHE A 319 5.93 -11.54 -14.49
CA PHE A 319 7.26 -11.12 -14.94
C PHE A 319 7.87 -11.93 -16.09
N THR A 320 7.10 -12.75 -16.81
CA THR A 320 7.58 -13.43 -18.02
C THR A 320 7.80 -12.42 -19.16
N GLU A 321 8.93 -11.74 -19.10
CA GLU A 321 9.63 -11.25 -20.30
C GLU A 321 10.34 -12.46 -20.93
N GLU A 322 9.58 -13.36 -21.54
CA GLU A 322 10.16 -14.15 -22.62
C GLU A 322 10.19 -13.29 -23.89
N ILE A 323 11.43 -13.02 -24.29
CA ILE A 323 12.00 -12.13 -25.31
C ILE A 323 11.35 -12.23 -26.70
#